data_AF-A0A832HYG1-F1
#
_entry.id   AF-A0A832HYG1-F1
#
_cell.length_a   1.000
_cell.length_b   1.000
_cell.length_c   1.000
_cell.angle_alpha   90.00
_cell.angle_beta   90.00
_cell.angle_gamma   90.00
#
_symmetry.space_group_name_H-M   'P 1'
#
loop_
_entity.id
_entity.type
_entity.pdbx_description
1 polymer ?
#
loop_
_entity_poly.entity_id
_entity_poly.type
_entity_poly.pdbx_seq_one_letter_code
_entity_poly.pdbx_strand_id
1 'polypeptide(L)'
;FEVLMVPGKWSYEAIEAWYPGTVWNPSGRNVVMFSDWEGYEGRTTYAEIGGCYYAARLAVCEQLVKEQRQATAIVLREAHPGYIMPVGVWQVRENVRNAMKQKPFIFKTLDEALKFIASRFQIPIQQWIMRSALLKNALFQKRITDFLGTQPHTSKL
;
A
#
# COMPACT_ATOMS: atom_id res chain seq x y z
N PHE A 1 2.62 -9.28 4.49
CA PHE A 1 2.45 -8.58 3.21
C PHE A 1 1.02 -8.13 3.16
N GLU A 2 0.75 -6.85 2.93
CA GLU A 2 -0.61 -6.30 2.99
C GLU A 2 -0.86 -5.34 1.82
N VAL A 3 -2.07 -5.34 1.29
CA VAL A 3 -2.54 -4.40 0.26
C VAL A 3 -3.70 -3.61 0.84
N LEU A 4 -3.47 -2.33 1.10
CA LEU A 4 -4.48 -1.40 1.59
C LEU A 4 -5.11 -0.67 0.41
N MET A 5 -6.44 -0.70 0.31
CA MET A 5 -7.20 0.09 -0.66
C MET A 5 -8.06 1.11 0.05
N VAL A 6 -7.87 2.38 -0.27
CA VAL A 6 -8.65 3.50 0.25
C VAL A 6 -9.54 4.06 -0.87
N PRO A 7 -10.85 4.27 -0.63
CA PRO A 7 -11.73 4.88 -1.62
C PRO A 7 -11.26 6.30 -2.00
N GLY A 8 -11.00 6.51 -3.29
CA GLY A 8 -10.48 7.77 -3.81
C GLY A 8 -10.05 7.68 -5.27
N LYS A 9 -9.48 8.78 -5.77
CA LYS A 9 -8.86 8.80 -7.09
C LYS A 9 -7.69 7.83 -7.14
N TRP A 10 -7.41 7.27 -8.33
CA TRP A 10 -6.24 6.41 -8.50
C TRP A 10 -4.96 7.11 -8.02
N SER A 11 -4.25 6.42 -7.15
CA SER A 11 -2.88 6.69 -6.75
C SER A 11 -2.31 5.40 -6.18
N TYR A 12 -1.01 5.20 -6.31
CA TYR A 12 -0.38 3.95 -5.93
C TYR A 12 0.92 4.20 -5.18
N GLU A 13 1.18 3.39 -4.16
CA GLU A 13 2.43 3.39 -3.41
C GLU A 13 2.85 1.97 -3.07
N ALA A 14 4.14 1.69 -3.18
CA ALA A 14 4.74 0.47 -2.68
C ALA A 14 5.81 0.83 -1.65
N ILE A 15 5.80 0.11 -0.54
CA ILE A 15 6.77 0.29 0.54
C ILE A 15 7.35 -1.07 0.89
N GLU A 16 8.67 -1.17 0.81
CA GLU A 16 9.41 -2.37 1.20
C GLU A 16 10.32 -2.08 2.38
N ALA A 17 10.25 -2.95 3.38
CA ALA A 17 11.12 -2.95 4.54
C ALA A 17 12.03 -4.19 4.50
N TRP A 18 13.34 -3.98 4.43
CA TRP A 18 14.34 -5.03 4.32
C TRP A 18 15.12 -5.17 5.63
N TYR A 19 14.94 -6.30 6.29
CA TYR A 19 15.60 -6.61 7.56
C TYR A 19 17.10 -6.90 7.37
N PRO A 20 17.94 -6.62 8.39
CA PRO A 20 19.33 -7.05 8.44
C PRO A 20 19.53 -8.53 8.07
N GLY A 21 20.49 -8.84 7.22
CA GLY A 21 20.79 -10.22 6.81
C GLY A 21 19.90 -10.75 5.68
N THR A 22 19.07 -9.91 5.06
CA THR A 22 18.44 -10.21 3.76
C THR A 22 19.38 -9.89 2.60
N VAL A 23 19.15 -10.43 1.40
CA VAL A 23 20.02 -10.15 0.22
C VAL A 23 20.06 -8.65 -0.13
N TRP A 24 19.03 -7.90 0.24
CA TRP A 24 18.86 -6.46 -0.02
C TRP A 24 19.36 -5.59 1.14
N ASN A 25 19.70 -6.20 2.27
CA ASN A 25 20.30 -5.55 3.43
C ASN A 25 21.28 -6.51 4.16
N PRO A 26 22.32 -7.03 3.47
CA PRO A 26 23.11 -8.16 3.97
C PRO A 26 24.00 -7.79 5.15
N SER A 27 24.49 -6.55 5.18
CA SER A 27 25.41 -6.04 6.20
C SER A 27 24.82 -4.92 7.06
N GLY A 28 23.52 -4.60 6.90
CA GLY A 28 22.91 -3.52 7.66
C GLY A 28 22.69 -3.89 9.12
N ARG A 29 22.74 -2.88 9.99
CA ARG A 29 22.44 -3.02 11.43
C ARG A 29 20.98 -2.73 11.76
N ASN A 30 20.26 -2.04 10.86
CA ASN A 30 18.88 -1.62 11.02
C ASN A 30 18.05 -2.02 9.80
N VAL A 31 16.73 -2.09 9.95
CA VAL A 31 15.81 -2.29 8.82
C VAL A 31 15.87 -1.07 7.90
N VAL A 32 16.02 -1.31 6.60
CA VAL A 32 15.99 -0.27 5.56
C VAL A 32 14.59 -0.26 4.95
N MET A 33 13.99 0.93 4.83
CA MET A 33 12.66 1.09 4.23
C MET A 33 12.73 2.00 3.00
N PHE A 34 12.22 1.53 1.87
CA PHE A 34 12.04 2.30 0.64
C PHE A 34 10.56 2.51 0.36
N SER A 35 10.20 3.68 -0.14
CA SER A 35 8.82 4.08 -0.41
C SER A 35 8.76 4.81 -1.74
N ASP A 36 8.11 4.21 -2.72
CA ASP A 36 7.85 4.83 -4.01
C ASP A 36 6.36 4.97 -4.24
N TRP A 37 5.93 6.14 -4.70
CA TRP A 37 4.53 6.43 -4.94
C TRP A 37 4.30 7.16 -6.26
N GLU A 38 3.04 7.18 -6.68
CA GLU A 38 2.55 7.93 -7.83
C GLU A 38 1.14 8.46 -7.58
N GLY A 39 0.88 9.64 -8.12
CA GLY A 39 -0.47 10.19 -8.22
C GLY A 39 -1.20 9.66 -9.46
N TYR A 40 -2.30 10.33 -9.78
CA TYR A 40 -3.13 9.99 -10.94
C TYR A 40 -2.36 10.04 -12.27
N GLU A 41 -1.46 11.01 -12.41
CA GLU A 41 -0.62 11.22 -13.62
C GLU A 41 0.52 10.19 -13.75
N GLY A 42 0.72 9.32 -12.75
CA GLY A 42 1.82 8.36 -12.74
C GLY A 42 3.18 8.97 -12.37
N ARG A 43 4.26 8.27 -12.72
CA ARG A 43 5.66 8.69 -12.48
C ARG A 43 6.35 9.06 -13.78
N THR A 44 7.22 10.06 -13.69
CA THR A 44 8.15 10.43 -14.77
C THR A 44 9.55 9.83 -14.60
N THR A 45 9.87 9.36 -13.40
CA THR A 45 11.15 8.74 -13.06
C THR A 45 10.97 7.29 -12.62
N TYR A 46 12.03 6.50 -12.79
CA TYR A 46 12.04 5.10 -12.39
C TYR A 46 11.92 4.96 -10.85
N ALA A 47 11.24 3.90 -10.38
CA ALA A 47 11.10 3.62 -8.96
C ALA A 47 12.43 3.13 -8.35
N GLU A 48 12.80 3.62 -7.17
CA GLU A 48 13.98 3.18 -6.41
C GLU A 48 13.86 1.72 -5.97
N ILE A 49 12.64 1.28 -5.60
CA ILE A 49 12.31 -0.13 -5.32
C ILE A 49 12.50 -1.01 -6.57
N GLY A 50 12.51 -0.41 -7.77
CA GLY A 50 12.73 -1.08 -9.03
C GLY A 50 11.57 -1.97 -9.47
N GLY A 51 11.88 -3.13 -10.05
CA GLY A 51 10.88 -3.99 -10.70
C GLY A 51 9.72 -4.44 -9.81
N CYS A 52 9.95 -4.58 -8.50
CA CYS A 52 8.90 -4.97 -7.54
C CYS A 52 7.77 -3.94 -7.49
N TYR A 53 8.09 -2.64 -7.59
CA TYR A 53 7.09 -1.57 -7.63
C TYR A 53 6.10 -1.77 -8.77
N TYR A 54 6.60 -1.97 -9.99
CA TYR A 54 5.79 -2.13 -11.19
C TYR A 54 5.04 -3.47 -11.23
N ALA A 55 5.66 -4.53 -10.71
CA ALA A 55 5.03 -5.84 -10.59
C ALA A 55 3.80 -5.82 -9.67
N ALA A 56 3.93 -5.20 -8.49
CA ALA A 56 2.80 -5.02 -7.59
C ALA A 56 1.73 -4.10 -8.18
N ARG A 57 2.14 -2.99 -8.82
CA ARG A 57 1.23 -2.05 -9.49
C ARG A 57 0.37 -2.75 -10.53
N LEU A 58 1.00 -3.54 -11.42
CA LEU A 58 0.30 -4.29 -12.45
C LEU A 58 -0.77 -5.21 -11.84
N ALA A 59 -0.40 -5.98 -10.81
CA ALA A 59 -1.29 -6.91 -10.14
C ALA A 59 -2.50 -6.22 -9.46
N VAL A 60 -2.30 -5.04 -8.87
CA VAL A 60 -3.40 -4.22 -8.34
C VAL A 60 -4.31 -3.72 -9.47
N CYS A 61 -3.72 -3.16 -10.54
CA CYS A 61 -4.47 -2.62 -11.66
C CYS A 61 -5.32 -3.69 -12.35
N GLU A 62 -4.80 -4.91 -12.54
CA GLU A 62 -5.55 -6.04 -13.12
C GLU A 62 -6.88 -6.26 -12.41
N GLN A 63 -6.86 -6.24 -11.06
CA GLN A 63 -8.07 -6.45 -10.28
C GLN A 63 -9.01 -5.24 -10.34
N LEU A 64 -8.49 -4.02 -10.21
CA LEU A 64 -9.31 -2.80 -10.26
C LEU A 64 -10.00 -2.60 -11.63
N VAL A 65 -9.30 -2.91 -12.72
CA VAL A 65 -9.87 -2.90 -14.07
C VAL A 65 -10.98 -3.95 -14.19
N LYS A 66 -10.74 -5.16 -13.70
CA LYS A 66 -11.75 -6.23 -13.69
C LYS A 66 -13.00 -5.84 -12.90
N GLU A 67 -12.84 -5.16 -11.77
CA GLU A 67 -13.95 -4.69 -10.95
C GLU A 67 -14.60 -3.40 -11.48
N GLN A 68 -13.99 -2.73 -12.46
CA GLN A 68 -14.36 -1.40 -12.94
C GLN A 68 -14.39 -0.35 -11.82
N ARG A 69 -13.36 -0.38 -10.96
CA ARG A 69 -13.23 0.51 -9.80
C ARG A 69 -11.90 1.23 -9.82
N GLN A 70 -11.83 2.31 -9.04
CA GLN A 70 -10.59 3.01 -8.72
C GLN A 70 -10.43 3.15 -7.21
N ALA A 71 -9.19 3.19 -6.76
CA ALA A 71 -8.83 3.37 -5.37
C ALA A 71 -7.41 3.94 -5.26
N THR A 72 -7.11 4.53 -4.12
CA THR A 72 -5.73 4.69 -3.67
C THR A 72 -5.24 3.36 -3.12
N ALA A 73 -4.21 2.77 -3.73
CA ALA A 73 -3.67 1.47 -3.35
C ALA A 73 -2.27 1.60 -2.74
N ILE A 74 -2.05 0.98 -1.58
CA ILE A 74 -0.78 1.03 -0.85
C ILE A 74 -0.36 -0.40 -0.52
N VAL A 75 0.79 -0.80 -1.06
CA VAL A 75 1.36 -2.14 -0.89
C VAL A 75 2.46 -2.08 0.16
N LEU A 76 2.34 -2.88 1.21
CA LEU A 76 3.24 -2.89 2.36
C LEU A 76 3.88 -4.27 2.52
N ARG A 77 5.22 -4.32 2.54
CA ARG A 77 5.97 -5.58 2.59
C ARG A 77 7.15 -5.55 3.54
N GLU A 78 7.18 -6.48 4.48
CA GLU A 78 8.37 -6.86 5.24
C GLU A 78 9.10 -8.02 4.56
N ALA A 79 10.41 -7.87 4.35
CA ALA A 79 11.31 -8.93 3.92
C ALA A 79 12.17 -9.35 5.11
N HIS A 80 11.90 -10.52 5.68
CA HIS A 80 12.59 -11.04 6.85
C HIS A 80 13.84 -11.85 6.49
N PRO A 81 14.80 -12.01 7.42
CA PRO A 81 15.98 -12.86 7.24
C PRO A 81 15.56 -14.32 7.02
N GLY A 82 16.26 -15.05 6.17
CA GLY A 82 15.86 -16.39 5.68
C GLY A 82 15.19 -16.37 4.31
N TYR A 83 14.90 -15.18 3.78
CA TYR A 83 14.49 -14.99 2.40
C TYR A 83 15.73 -14.96 1.48
N ILE A 84 16.15 -16.15 1.03
CA ILE A 84 17.44 -16.38 0.35
C ILE A 84 17.35 -16.25 -1.19
N MET A 85 16.14 -16.31 -1.77
CA MET A 85 16.01 -16.30 -3.24
C MET A 85 15.77 -14.90 -3.83
N PRO A 86 16.55 -14.48 -4.85
CA PRO A 86 16.41 -13.18 -5.51
C PRO A 86 15.25 -13.11 -6.53
N VAL A 87 14.12 -13.78 -6.28
CA VAL A 87 12.95 -13.81 -7.19
C VAL A 87 11.97 -12.66 -6.94
N GLY A 88 12.46 -11.54 -6.41
CA GLY A 88 11.66 -10.47 -5.81
C GLY A 88 10.49 -10.00 -6.69
N VAL A 89 10.74 -9.73 -7.98
CA VAL A 89 9.73 -9.19 -8.91
C VAL A 89 8.57 -10.17 -9.12
N TRP A 90 8.86 -11.42 -9.47
CA TRP A 90 7.82 -12.43 -9.70
C TRP A 90 7.07 -12.72 -8.41
N GLN A 91 7.78 -12.86 -7.29
CA GLN A 91 7.14 -13.17 -6.02
C GLN A 91 6.22 -12.03 -5.55
N VAL A 92 6.62 -10.78 -5.70
CA VAL A 92 5.76 -9.64 -5.39
C VAL A 92 4.51 -9.66 -6.27
N ARG A 93 4.66 -9.89 -7.59
CA ARG A 93 3.51 -9.98 -8.51
C ARG A 93 2.52 -11.05 -8.08
N GLU A 94 2.98 -12.27 -7.84
CA GLU A 94 2.09 -13.39 -7.52
C GLU A 94 1.47 -13.25 -6.13
N ASN A 95 2.20 -12.73 -5.13
CA ASN A 95 1.61 -12.46 -3.82
C ASN A 95 0.54 -11.37 -3.88
N VAL A 96 0.76 -10.29 -4.64
CA VAL A 96 -0.26 -9.25 -4.82
C VAL A 96 -1.47 -9.81 -5.55
N ARG A 97 -1.29 -10.56 -6.65
CA ARG A 97 -2.42 -11.21 -7.36
C ARG A 97 -3.21 -12.13 -6.44
N ASN A 98 -2.51 -12.92 -5.62
CA ASN A 98 -3.17 -13.82 -4.67
C ASN A 98 -3.90 -13.05 -3.56
N ALA A 99 -3.35 -11.93 -3.09
CA ALA A 99 -4.04 -11.06 -2.13
C ALA A 99 -5.30 -10.43 -2.75
N MET A 100 -5.21 -9.92 -3.98
CA MET A 100 -6.32 -9.27 -4.68
C MET A 100 -7.45 -10.23 -5.09
N LYS A 101 -7.18 -11.54 -5.19
CA LYS A 101 -8.20 -12.58 -5.46
C LYS A 101 -8.97 -13.02 -4.21
N GLN A 102 -8.44 -12.77 -3.01
CA GLN A 102 -9.08 -13.16 -1.76
C GLN A 102 -10.20 -12.21 -1.40
N LYS A 103 -11.13 -12.66 -0.54
CA LYS A 103 -12.16 -11.79 0.02
C LYS A 103 -11.48 -10.72 0.90
N PRO A 104 -11.65 -9.43 0.61
CA PRO A 104 -10.98 -8.38 1.37
C PRO A 104 -11.60 -8.23 2.77
N PHE A 105 -10.77 -7.82 3.72
CA PHE A 105 -11.25 -7.29 5.00
C PHE A 105 -11.74 -5.86 4.78
N ILE A 106 -12.96 -5.57 5.21
CA ILE A 106 -13.61 -4.26 5.04
C ILE A 106 -13.67 -3.59 6.41
N PHE A 107 -13.16 -2.36 6.48
CA PHE A 107 -13.13 -1.54 7.68
C PHE A 107 -13.93 -0.26 7.45
N LYS A 108 -14.50 0.31 8.53
CA LYS A 108 -15.27 1.56 8.43
C LYS A 108 -14.37 2.78 8.38
N THR A 109 -13.19 2.69 8.99
CA THR A 109 -12.24 3.79 9.09
C THR A 109 -10.83 3.34 8.70
N LEU A 110 -10.01 4.30 8.26
CA LEU A 110 -8.60 4.07 7.98
C LEU A 110 -7.83 3.63 9.24
N ASP A 111 -8.18 4.19 10.41
CA ASP A 111 -7.56 3.82 11.69
C ASP A 111 -7.77 2.34 12.04
N GLU A 112 -8.98 1.80 11.84
CA GLU A 112 -9.26 0.37 12.02
C GLU A 112 -8.40 -0.50 11.10
N ALA A 113 -8.29 -0.13 9.82
CA ALA A 113 -7.46 -0.84 8.86
C ALA A 113 -5.97 -0.80 9.24
N LEU A 114 -5.47 0.35 9.69
CA LEU A 114 -4.08 0.52 10.12
C LEU A 114 -3.78 -0.28 11.40
N LYS A 115 -4.71 -0.36 12.35
CA LYS A 115 -4.58 -1.23 13.54
C LYS A 115 -4.50 -2.70 13.15
N PHE A 116 -5.32 -3.14 12.20
CA PHE A 116 -5.26 -4.51 11.70
C PHE A 116 -3.91 -4.81 11.03
N ILE A 117 -3.44 -3.91 10.16
CA ILE A 117 -2.12 -4.03 9.52
C ILE A 117 -0.99 -4.05 10.56
N ALA A 118 -1.05 -3.17 11.56
CA ALA A 118 -0.06 -3.10 12.64
C ALA A 118 0.07 -4.41 13.42
N SER A 119 -1.03 -5.16 13.58
CA SER A 119 -1.01 -6.46 14.27
C SER A 119 -0.27 -7.56 13.51
N ARG A 120 0.00 -7.35 12.21
CA ARG A 120 0.63 -8.33 11.31
C ARG A 120 2.08 -8.02 10.96
N PHE A 121 2.54 -6.81 11.27
CA PHE A 121 3.92 -6.38 11.02
C PHE A 121 4.71 -6.32 12.32
N GLN A 122 6.01 -6.59 12.20
CA GLN A 122 6.95 -6.42 13.30
C GLN A 122 7.41 -4.96 13.43
N ILE A 123 7.54 -4.23 12.31
CA ILE A 123 7.83 -2.80 12.31
C ILE A 123 6.60 -2.01 12.77
N PRO A 124 6.75 -1.11 13.76
CA PRO A 124 5.65 -0.26 14.22
C PRO A 124 5.01 0.54 13.08
N ILE A 125 3.68 0.58 13.05
CA ILE A 125 2.91 1.25 11.98
C ILE A 125 3.29 2.72 11.77
N GLN A 126 3.77 3.39 12.82
CA GLN A 126 4.23 4.77 12.78
C GLN A 126 5.41 4.94 11.81
N GLN A 127 6.32 3.96 11.71
CA GLN A 127 7.44 4.03 10.77
C GLN A 127 6.96 3.93 9.32
N TRP A 128 5.96 3.09 9.06
CA TRP A 128 5.31 3.02 7.75
C TRP A 128 4.63 4.33 7.38
N ILE A 129 3.88 4.93 8.31
CA ILE A 129 3.21 6.21 8.10
C ILE A 129 4.24 7.32 7.82
N MET A 130 5.33 7.39 8.58
CA MET A 130 6.36 8.43 8.36
C MET A 130 6.98 8.35 6.95
N ARG A 131 7.19 7.13 6.43
CA ARG A 131 7.75 6.89 5.10
C ARG A 131 6.74 7.08 3.97
N SER A 132 5.50 6.66 4.18
CA SER A 132 4.44 6.65 3.15
C SER A 132 3.93 8.05 2.80
N ALA A 133 4.02 8.43 1.53
CA ALA A 133 3.41 9.67 1.06
C ALA A 133 1.87 9.60 1.05
N LEU A 134 1.31 8.47 0.59
CA LEU A 134 -0.14 8.33 0.43
C LEU A 134 -0.85 8.12 1.76
N LEU A 135 -0.26 7.41 2.74
CA LEU A 135 -0.83 7.34 4.09
C LEU A 135 -0.80 8.70 4.78
N LYS A 136 0.29 9.48 4.66
CA LYS A 136 0.33 10.85 5.20
C LYS A 136 -0.77 11.70 4.59
N ASN A 137 -0.93 11.64 3.27
CA ASN A 137 -2.01 12.36 2.61
C ASN A 137 -3.39 11.90 3.12
N ALA A 138 -3.63 10.59 3.22
CA ALA A 138 -4.91 10.06 3.69
C ALA A 138 -5.23 10.42 5.16
N LEU A 139 -4.22 10.57 6.02
CA LEU A 139 -4.38 10.89 7.44
C LEU A 139 -4.46 12.39 7.72
N PHE A 140 -3.69 13.21 7.00
CA PHE A 140 -3.50 14.62 7.33
C PHE A 140 -4.14 15.59 6.33
N GLN A 141 -4.34 15.18 5.07
CA GLN A 141 -4.94 16.02 4.05
C GLN A 141 -6.47 15.84 4.01
N LYS A 142 -7.21 16.89 4.37
CA LYS A 142 -8.67 16.91 4.19
C LYS A 142 -9.06 17.12 2.73
N ARG A 143 -10.12 16.46 2.30
CA ARG A 143 -10.74 16.65 0.98
C ARG A 143 -11.86 17.67 1.07
N ILE A 144 -12.12 18.38 -0.03
CA ILE A 144 -13.26 19.30 -0.14
C ILE A 144 -14.57 18.57 0.20
N THR A 145 -14.72 17.32 -0.23
CA THR A 145 -15.87 16.46 0.07
C THR A 145 -16.12 16.26 1.57
N ASP A 146 -15.07 16.32 2.39
CA ASP A 146 -15.20 16.15 3.84
C ASP A 146 -15.86 17.39 4.50
N PHE A 147 -15.86 18.54 3.80
CA PHE A 147 -16.55 19.77 4.22
C PHE A 147 -17.97 19.89 3.66
N LEU A 148 -18.32 19.11 2.63
CA LEU A 148 -19.65 19.11 1.99
C LEU A 148 -20.68 18.26 2.76
N GLY A 149 -20.55 18.18 4.09
CA GLY A 149 -21.31 17.29 4.98
C GLY A 149 -22.78 17.10 4.56
N THR A 150 -23.16 15.83 4.47
CA THR A 150 -24.50 15.34 4.13
C THR A 150 -25.56 16.05 4.95
N GLN A 151 -26.34 16.93 4.32
CA GLN A 151 -27.64 17.31 4.87
C GLN A 151 -28.49 16.04 4.93
N PRO A 152 -29.03 15.63 6.10
CA PRO A 152 -30.03 14.58 6.12
C PRO A 152 -31.26 15.12 5.40
N HIS A 153 -31.41 14.77 4.11
CA HIS A 153 -32.68 14.95 3.40
C HIS A 153 -33.73 14.12 4.13
N THR A 154 -34.44 14.78 5.03
CA THR A 154 -35.65 14.27 5.64
C THR A 154 -36.75 14.44 4.61
N SER A 155 -36.81 13.58 3.59
CA SER A 155 -38.00 13.49 2.74
C SER A 155 -38.96 12.51 3.38
N LYS A 156 -39.83 13.03 4.26
CA LYS A 156 -41.16 12.46 4.44
C LYS A 156 -41.92 12.69 3.14
N LEU A 157 -42.22 11.64 2.40
CA LEU A 157 -43.44 11.45 1.63
C LEU A 157 -43.79 9.96 1.67
#